data_AF-A0A2G4FQ79-F1
#
_entry.id   AF-A0A2G4FQ79-F1
#
_cell.length_a   1.000
_cell.length_b   1.000
_cell.length_c   1.000
_cell.angle_alpha   90.00
_cell.angle_beta   90.00
_cell.angle_gamma   90.00
#
_symmetry.space_group_name_H-M   'P 1'
#
loop_
_entity.id
_entity.type
_entity.pdbx_description
1 polymer ?
#
loop_
_entity_poly.entity_id
_entity_poly.type
_entity_poly.pdbx_seq_one_letter_code
_entity_poly.pdbx_strand_id
1 'polypeptide(L)'
;MFNLIFRFVLGLVFMAAFVFSISAQDSVKYIDKTKKGESDINGLITGDSVKGLLIKVQKEPAPKLIPAVDIINVNYSSTAIGSIELKSALGKEIRANLPATKEAERLKLYEEAVKDITSLLPIVKADVRLSKYLNFRIAKIKADLAKIKPEILPDALKSLNTVRLDNPDSWMTLNAFKIEADLQEFKGDFDAALRLYQGVSKLPGIPPEIKTDSDFLILKLFMRTNRMVEAEAKLNEVEKAIPQDDPRRVQVLLVKSQANLLNDKLETIVVDLNNVIALSVENYIRGKAFNLLGEYYLKKNMPSDAFWEFLKVDTLYNQDVDEHAKALYNLSILFDKVKNDPIRSRQAKDKLMESIYSKTEYQKKVSSDS
;
A
#
# COMPACT_ATOMS: atom_id res chain seq x y z
N MET A 1 67.19 -50.58 -15.66
CA MET A 1 66.09 -50.97 -16.58
C MET A 1 64.88 -50.12 -16.20
N PHE A 2 64.64 -49.00 -16.88
CA PHE A 2 63.93 -48.82 -18.16
C PHE A 2 62.47 -48.36 -17.92
N ASN A 3 62.25 -47.07 -18.23
CA ASN A 3 61.04 -46.35 -18.68
C ASN A 3 59.74 -46.39 -17.85
N LEU A 4 59.21 -45.26 -17.36
CA LEU A 4 58.53 -44.15 -18.06
C LEU A 4 57.19 -44.57 -18.67
N ILE A 5 56.08 -43.97 -18.21
CA ILE A 5 55.08 -43.24 -19.02
C ILE A 5 53.97 -42.70 -18.09
N PHE A 6 54.00 -41.37 -17.95
CA PHE A 6 52.88 -40.53 -17.53
C PHE A 6 51.75 -40.64 -18.56
N ARG A 7 50.50 -40.85 -18.14
CA ARG A 7 49.32 -40.62 -18.99
C ARG A 7 48.40 -39.61 -18.32
N PHE A 8 48.51 -38.36 -18.77
CA PHE A 8 47.49 -37.33 -18.62
C PHE A 8 46.26 -37.74 -19.44
N VAL A 9 45.11 -37.90 -18.79
CA VAL A 9 43.81 -37.96 -19.46
C VAL A 9 43.24 -36.54 -19.41
N LEU A 10 43.41 -35.80 -20.50
CA LEU A 10 42.78 -34.51 -20.71
C LEU A 10 41.31 -34.75 -21.09
N GLY A 11 40.43 -34.76 -20.09
CA GLY A 11 38.99 -34.79 -20.28
C GLY A 11 38.50 -33.45 -20.83
N LEU A 12 38.26 -33.41 -22.14
CA LEU A 12 37.68 -32.27 -22.85
C LEU A 12 36.19 -32.16 -22.47
N VAL A 13 35.89 -31.41 -21.41
CA VAL A 13 34.51 -31.03 -21.06
C VAL A 13 34.05 -30.00 -22.09
N PHE A 14 33.25 -30.46 -23.06
CA PHE A 14 32.44 -29.57 -23.90
C PHE A 14 31.43 -28.84 -23.01
N MET A 15 31.79 -27.65 -22.52
CA MET A 15 30.80 -26.67 -22.08
C MET A 15 30.02 -26.25 -23.32
N ALA A 16 28.85 -26.84 -23.53
CA ALA A 16 27.85 -26.26 -24.41
C ALA A 16 27.45 -24.90 -23.81
N ALA A 17 28.07 -23.83 -24.28
CA ALA A 17 27.58 -22.49 -24.08
C ALA A 17 26.21 -22.42 -24.78
N PHE A 18 25.13 -22.58 -24.02
CA PHE A 18 23.81 -22.17 -24.46
C PHE A 18 23.87 -20.65 -24.66
N VAL A 19 24.14 -20.24 -25.89
CA VAL A 19 23.90 -18.89 -26.34
C VAL A 19 22.38 -18.74 -26.36
N PHE A 20 21.80 -18.27 -25.26
CA PHE A 20 20.44 -17.77 -25.27
C PHE A 20 20.43 -16.61 -26.27
N SER A 21 19.90 -16.87 -27.47
CA SER A 21 19.45 -15.81 -28.38
C SER A 21 18.62 -14.83 -27.57
N ILE A 22 18.73 -13.53 -27.87
CA ILE A 22 18.04 -12.44 -27.19
C ILE A 22 16.53 -12.67 -27.30
N SER A 23 15.98 -13.47 -26.39
CA SER A 23 14.57 -13.64 -26.15
C SER A 23 14.06 -12.32 -25.59
N ALA A 24 12.86 -11.91 -26.01
CA ALA A 24 12.17 -10.77 -25.45
C ALA A 24 12.33 -10.74 -23.92
N GLN A 25 12.80 -9.61 -23.38
CA GLN A 25 13.07 -9.47 -21.95
C GLN A 25 11.79 -9.04 -21.25
N ASP A 26 11.56 -9.58 -20.04
CA ASP A 26 10.53 -9.06 -19.15
C ASP A 26 10.98 -7.67 -18.65
N SER A 27 10.02 -6.83 -18.27
CA SER A 27 10.29 -5.53 -17.67
C SER A 27 9.44 -5.34 -16.43
N VAL A 28 10.04 -4.86 -15.34
CA VAL A 28 9.35 -4.60 -14.07
C VAL A 28 9.55 -3.13 -13.71
N LYS A 29 8.43 -2.42 -13.57
CA LYS A 29 8.37 -1.08 -13.02
C LYS A 29 8.13 -1.17 -11.52
N TYR A 30 8.95 -0.49 -10.72
CA TYR A 30 8.90 -0.57 -9.26
C TYR A 30 9.28 0.74 -8.57
N ILE A 31 8.93 0.89 -7.29
CA ILE A 31 9.39 1.99 -6.45
C ILE A 31 10.80 1.71 -5.97
N ASP A 32 11.76 2.49 -6.43
CA ASP A 32 13.15 2.44 -6.01
C ASP A 32 13.38 3.39 -4.82
N LYS A 33 13.41 2.80 -3.62
CA LYS A 33 13.64 3.54 -2.37
C LYS A 33 14.99 4.25 -2.34
N THR A 34 15.99 3.76 -3.08
CA THR A 34 17.31 4.40 -3.14
C THR A 34 17.29 5.68 -3.99
N LYS A 35 16.47 5.69 -5.04
CA LYS A 35 16.29 6.84 -5.93
C LYS A 35 15.10 7.73 -5.56
N LYS A 36 14.35 7.36 -4.51
CA LYS A 36 13.14 8.04 -4.04
C LYS A 36 12.13 8.28 -5.16
N GLY A 37 11.89 7.26 -6.00
CA GLY A 37 11.01 7.39 -7.15
C GLY A 37 10.78 6.06 -7.87
N GLU A 38 10.15 6.12 -9.04
CA GLU A 38 9.94 4.95 -9.89
C GLU A 38 11.21 4.57 -10.65
N SER A 39 11.41 3.28 -10.91
CA SER A 39 12.46 2.76 -11.79
C SER A 39 11.98 1.54 -12.54
N ASP A 40 12.63 1.28 -13.67
CA ASP A 40 12.40 0.10 -14.49
C ASP A 40 13.63 -0.79 -14.50
N ILE A 41 13.41 -2.11 -14.52
CA ILE A 41 14.46 -3.12 -14.72
C ILE A 41 14.03 -4.11 -15.79
N ASN A 42 14.93 -4.38 -16.73
CA ASN A 42 14.73 -5.33 -17.82
C ASN A 42 15.57 -6.58 -17.56
N GLY A 43 14.97 -7.75 -17.73
CA GLY A 43 15.66 -9.02 -17.54
C GLY A 43 14.71 -10.21 -17.60
N LEU A 44 15.24 -11.40 -17.34
CA LEU A 44 14.42 -12.61 -17.26
C LEU A 44 13.87 -12.75 -15.83
N ILE A 45 12.56 -12.85 -15.68
CA ILE A 45 11.98 -13.22 -14.37
C ILE A 45 12.25 -14.72 -14.14
N THR A 46 13.09 -14.99 -13.15
CA THR A 46 13.57 -16.34 -12.78
C THR A 46 12.92 -16.90 -11.53
N GLY A 47 12.20 -16.07 -10.77
CA GLY A 47 11.46 -16.48 -9.59
C GLY A 47 10.28 -15.56 -9.31
N ASP A 48 9.20 -16.16 -8.84
CA ASP A 48 7.99 -15.51 -8.35
C ASP A 48 7.73 -16.04 -6.94
N SER A 49 7.58 -15.14 -5.97
CA SER A 49 7.32 -15.49 -4.58
C SER A 49 6.51 -14.38 -3.89
N VAL A 50 5.91 -14.65 -2.73
CA VAL A 50 5.30 -13.60 -1.89
C VAL A 50 6.29 -12.52 -1.44
N LYS A 51 7.60 -12.79 -1.49
CA LYS A 51 8.65 -11.80 -1.25
C LYS A 51 8.79 -10.82 -2.41
N GLY A 52 8.47 -11.24 -3.63
CA GLY A 52 8.64 -10.46 -4.84
C GLY A 52 9.17 -11.28 -6.02
N LEU A 53 9.70 -10.56 -7.01
CA LEU A 53 10.21 -11.12 -8.26
C LEU A 53 11.74 -11.17 -8.27
N LEU A 54 12.32 -12.29 -8.70
CA LEU A 54 13.75 -12.43 -8.96
C LEU A 54 14.04 -12.21 -10.44
N ILE A 55 14.83 -11.19 -10.76
CA ILE A 55 15.09 -10.75 -12.14
C ILE A 55 16.57 -10.94 -12.47
N LYS A 56 16.87 -11.78 -13.46
CA LYS A 56 18.21 -11.98 -13.99
C LYS A 56 18.49 -10.97 -15.09
N VAL A 57 19.40 -10.03 -14.80
CA VAL A 57 19.90 -9.04 -15.77
C VAL A 57 21.14 -9.61 -16.47
N GLN A 58 21.25 -9.42 -17.78
CA GLN A 58 22.23 -10.08 -18.64
C GLN A 58 23.71 -9.88 -18.20
N LYS A 59 24.03 -8.74 -17.57
CA LYS A 59 25.40 -8.40 -17.13
C LYS A 59 25.59 -8.49 -15.61
N GLU A 60 24.57 -8.91 -14.86
CA GLU A 60 24.66 -9.03 -13.41
C GLU A 60 24.86 -10.49 -12.99
N PRO A 61 25.78 -10.79 -12.06
CA PRO A 61 26.10 -12.16 -11.68
C PRO A 61 24.96 -12.83 -10.91
N ALA A 62 24.22 -12.09 -10.08
CA ALA A 62 23.11 -12.59 -9.29
C ALA A 62 21.76 -12.01 -9.75
N PRO A 63 20.65 -12.75 -9.65
CA PRO A 63 19.31 -12.18 -9.81
C PRO A 63 19.03 -11.10 -8.77
N LYS A 64 18.39 -10.00 -9.19
CA LYS A 64 17.93 -8.94 -8.29
C LYS A 64 16.52 -9.26 -7.79
N LEU A 65 16.29 -9.17 -6.48
CA LEU A 65 14.97 -9.24 -5.88
C LEU A 65 14.29 -7.86 -5.93
N ILE A 66 13.11 -7.79 -6.54
CA ILE A 66 12.20 -6.64 -6.45
C ILE A 66 11.09 -6.99 -5.47
N PRO A 67 10.99 -6.33 -4.30
CA PRO A 67 9.99 -6.66 -3.29
C PRO A 67 8.56 -6.54 -3.80
N ALA A 68 7.67 -7.46 -3.40
CA ALA A 68 6.27 -7.50 -3.86
C ALA A 68 5.51 -6.17 -3.65
N VAL A 69 5.78 -5.49 -2.53
CA VAL A 69 5.16 -4.20 -2.18
C VAL A 69 5.63 -3.03 -3.02
N ASP A 70 6.79 -3.16 -3.67
CA ASP A 70 7.39 -2.09 -4.47
C ASP A 70 7.03 -2.23 -5.96
N ILE A 71 6.48 -3.37 -6.40
CA ILE A 71 6.11 -3.62 -7.81
C ILE A 71 4.88 -2.81 -8.21
N ILE A 72 5.01 -2.03 -9.27
CA ILE A 72 3.94 -1.20 -9.85
C ILE A 72 3.30 -1.92 -11.05
N ASN A 73 4.12 -2.37 -12.00
CA ASN A 73 3.65 -3.00 -13.23
C ASN A 73 4.71 -3.98 -13.74
N VAL A 74 4.26 -5.12 -14.26
CA VAL A 74 5.10 -6.09 -14.96
C VAL A 74 4.67 -6.16 -16.42
N ASN A 75 5.65 -6.15 -17.32
CA ASN A 75 5.48 -6.41 -18.73
C ASN A 75 6.18 -7.74 -19.04
N TYR A 76 5.40 -8.83 -19.00
CA TYR A 76 5.91 -10.15 -19.34
C TYR A 76 6.11 -10.25 -20.85
N SER A 77 7.29 -10.68 -21.24
CA SER A 77 7.54 -11.16 -22.59
C SER A 77 6.68 -12.40 -22.86
N SER A 78 6.08 -12.44 -24.04
CA SER A 78 5.26 -13.57 -24.49
C SER A 78 5.50 -13.80 -25.98
N THR A 79 5.40 -15.06 -26.39
CA THR A 79 5.39 -15.44 -27.81
C THR A 79 3.97 -15.40 -28.39
N ALA A 80 2.94 -15.39 -27.54
CA ALA A 80 1.54 -15.42 -27.95
C ALA A 80 1.00 -14.04 -28.33
N ILE A 81 1.50 -12.97 -27.69
CA ILE A 81 1.09 -11.59 -27.94
C ILE A 81 2.28 -10.65 -27.96
N GLY A 82 2.15 -9.55 -28.70
CA GLY A 82 3.18 -8.52 -28.77
C GLY A 82 3.21 -7.63 -27.51
N SER A 83 4.36 -7.03 -27.21
CA SER A 83 4.49 -6.09 -26.08
C SER A 83 3.60 -4.85 -26.20
N ILE A 84 3.32 -4.40 -27.44
CA ILE A 84 2.42 -3.28 -27.71
C ILE A 84 0.98 -3.64 -27.36
N GLU A 85 0.54 -4.85 -27.69
CA GLU A 85 -0.80 -5.35 -27.40
C GLU A 85 -1.04 -5.41 -25.89
N LEU A 86 -0.09 -5.99 -25.15
CA LEU A 86 -0.14 -6.03 -23.68
C LEU A 86 -0.16 -4.61 -23.08
N LYS A 87 0.72 -3.72 -23.53
CA LYS A 87 0.75 -2.32 -23.05
C LYS A 87 -0.54 -1.57 -23.36
N SER A 88 -1.14 -1.81 -24.52
CA SER A 88 -2.42 -1.19 -24.92
C SER A 88 -3.54 -1.60 -23.97
N ALA A 89 -3.69 -2.91 -23.72
CA ALA A 89 -4.71 -3.44 -22.82
C ALA A 89 -4.56 -2.91 -21.37
N LEU A 90 -3.32 -2.85 -20.86
CA LEU A 90 -3.04 -2.35 -19.51
C LEU A 90 -3.06 -0.81 -19.41
N GLY A 91 -2.88 -0.10 -20.52
CA GLY A 91 -2.77 1.36 -20.55
C GLY A 91 -4.06 2.08 -20.15
N LYS A 92 -5.22 1.44 -20.30
CA LYS A 92 -6.51 2.00 -19.86
C LYS A 92 -6.64 2.05 -18.34
N GLU A 93 -6.22 1.00 -17.63
CA GLU A 93 -6.14 1.03 -16.16
C GLU A 93 -5.19 2.14 -15.69
N ILE A 94 -4.02 2.27 -16.33
CA ILE A 94 -3.04 3.29 -15.97
C ILE A 94 -3.64 4.69 -16.10
N ARG A 95 -4.33 4.97 -17.21
CA ARG A 95 -5.03 6.27 -17.41
C ARG A 95 -6.16 6.48 -16.42
N ALA A 96 -6.94 5.44 -16.10
CA ALA A 96 -8.00 5.54 -15.11
C ALA A 96 -7.48 5.94 -13.72
N ASN A 97 -6.29 5.45 -13.36
CA ASN A 97 -5.64 5.71 -12.07
C ASN A 97 -4.95 7.08 -11.96
N LEU A 98 -4.91 7.89 -13.03
CA LEU A 98 -4.31 9.22 -12.94
C LEU A 98 -5.19 10.14 -12.07
N PRO A 99 -4.60 10.97 -11.19
CA PRO A 99 -5.36 11.88 -10.33
C PRO A 99 -6.28 12.84 -11.09
N ALA A 100 -5.88 13.26 -12.30
CA ALA A 100 -6.63 14.17 -13.15
C ALA A 100 -7.84 13.53 -13.85
N THR A 101 -7.95 12.20 -13.86
CA THR A 101 -9.02 11.50 -14.58
C THR A 101 -10.34 11.66 -13.84
N LYS A 102 -11.34 12.23 -14.52
CA LYS A 102 -12.69 12.45 -13.97
C LYS A 102 -13.41 11.13 -13.73
N GLU A 103 -14.33 11.08 -12.76
CA GLU A 103 -15.00 9.84 -12.36
C GLU A 103 -15.74 9.13 -13.51
N ALA A 104 -16.50 9.87 -14.33
CA ALA A 104 -17.21 9.29 -15.47
C ALA A 104 -16.25 8.69 -16.52
N GLU A 105 -15.11 9.35 -16.76
CA GLU A 105 -14.07 8.84 -17.65
C GLU A 105 -13.34 7.64 -17.04
N ARG A 106 -13.07 7.69 -15.72
CA ARG A 106 -12.45 6.61 -14.95
C ARG A 106 -13.27 5.33 -15.03
N LEU A 107 -14.59 5.44 -14.83
CA LEU A 107 -15.54 4.33 -14.96
C LEU A 107 -15.42 3.68 -16.35
N LYS A 108 -15.52 4.49 -17.42
CA LYS A 108 -15.40 4.02 -18.80
C LYS A 108 -14.05 3.32 -19.06
N LEU A 109 -12.95 3.94 -18.63
CA LEU A 109 -11.61 3.39 -18.84
C LEU A 109 -11.41 2.05 -18.12
N TYR A 110 -11.94 1.90 -16.90
CA TYR A 110 -11.88 0.62 -16.20
C TYR A 110 -12.73 -0.47 -16.86
N GLU A 111 -13.96 -0.16 -17.28
CA GLU A 111 -14.82 -1.12 -17.99
C GLU A 111 -14.17 -1.60 -19.30
N GLU A 112 -13.58 -0.67 -20.06
CA GLU A 112 -12.81 -1.02 -21.26
C GLU A 112 -11.53 -1.81 -20.94
N ALA A 113 -10.81 -1.49 -19.85
CA ALA A 113 -9.62 -2.24 -19.44
C ALA A 113 -9.97 -3.69 -19.08
N VAL A 114 -11.05 -3.93 -18.33
CA VAL A 114 -11.50 -5.30 -18.02
C VAL A 114 -11.82 -6.06 -19.30
N LYS A 115 -12.54 -5.43 -20.24
CA LYS A 115 -12.88 -6.04 -21.53
C LYS A 115 -11.62 -6.41 -22.33
N ASP A 116 -10.70 -5.47 -22.51
CA ASP A 116 -9.48 -5.67 -23.30
C ASP A 116 -8.55 -6.71 -22.68
N ILE A 117 -8.39 -6.72 -21.36
CA ILE A 117 -7.55 -7.72 -20.70
C ILE A 117 -8.19 -9.11 -20.77
N THR A 118 -9.53 -9.19 -20.62
CA THR A 118 -10.27 -10.45 -20.71
C THR A 118 -10.16 -11.07 -22.10
N SER A 119 -10.14 -10.29 -23.18
CA SER A 119 -10.00 -10.83 -24.54
C SER A 119 -8.61 -11.42 -24.81
N LEU A 120 -7.59 -11.04 -24.04
CA LEU A 120 -6.26 -11.63 -24.13
C LEU A 120 -6.14 -12.99 -23.41
N LEU A 121 -6.97 -13.26 -22.39
CA LEU A 121 -6.88 -14.48 -21.57
C LEU A 121 -6.91 -15.79 -22.38
N PRO A 122 -7.80 -15.97 -23.38
CA PRO A 122 -7.79 -17.18 -24.21
C PRO A 122 -6.51 -17.35 -25.03
N ILE A 123 -5.91 -16.23 -25.46
CA ILE A 123 -4.72 -16.20 -26.32
C ILE A 123 -3.47 -16.58 -25.50
N VAL A 124 -3.36 -16.03 -24.28
CA VAL A 124 -2.20 -16.24 -23.41
C VAL A 124 -2.36 -17.44 -22.46
N LYS A 125 -3.37 -18.29 -22.67
CA LYS A 125 -3.69 -19.41 -21.76
C LYS A 125 -2.51 -20.35 -21.51
N ALA A 126 -1.66 -20.56 -22.52
CA ALA A 126 -0.46 -21.38 -22.40
C ALA A 126 0.70 -20.68 -21.66
N ASP A 127 0.70 -19.35 -21.63
CA ASP A 127 1.66 -18.55 -20.86
C ASP A 127 1.12 -18.34 -19.44
N VAL A 128 1.37 -19.31 -18.58
CA VAL A 128 0.83 -19.35 -17.21
C VAL A 128 1.19 -18.09 -16.42
N ARG A 129 2.41 -17.54 -16.57
CA ARG A 129 2.84 -16.33 -15.86
C ARG A 129 1.99 -15.13 -16.27
N LEU A 130 1.86 -14.92 -17.57
CA LEU A 130 1.07 -13.81 -18.10
C LEU A 130 -0.42 -13.99 -17.80
N SER A 131 -0.96 -15.20 -17.95
CA SER A 131 -2.37 -15.47 -17.62
C SER A 131 -2.70 -15.18 -16.16
N LYS A 132 -1.85 -15.61 -15.20
CA LYS A 132 -2.00 -15.28 -13.77
C LYS A 132 -1.98 -13.76 -13.55
N TYR A 133 -1.04 -13.09 -14.19
CA TYR A 133 -0.91 -11.64 -14.09
C TYR A 133 -2.13 -10.89 -14.63
N LEU A 134 -2.66 -11.27 -15.80
CA LEU A 134 -3.85 -10.65 -16.38
C LEU A 134 -5.09 -10.86 -15.48
N ASN A 135 -5.25 -12.05 -14.88
CA ASN A 135 -6.31 -12.31 -13.91
C ASN A 135 -6.20 -11.41 -12.67
N PHE A 136 -5.00 -11.24 -12.13
CA PHE A 136 -4.76 -10.31 -11.02
C PHE A 136 -5.09 -8.86 -11.40
N ARG A 137 -4.70 -8.42 -12.60
CA ARG A 137 -5.03 -7.08 -13.09
C ARG A 137 -6.53 -6.86 -13.24
N ILE A 138 -7.26 -7.83 -13.80
CA ILE A 138 -8.73 -7.80 -13.84
C ILE A 138 -9.31 -7.68 -12.42
N ALA A 139 -8.85 -8.49 -11.47
CA ALA A 139 -9.34 -8.45 -10.09
C ALA A 139 -9.11 -7.08 -9.42
N LYS A 140 -7.93 -6.48 -9.63
CA LYS A 140 -7.61 -5.13 -9.15
C LYS A 140 -8.50 -4.07 -9.77
N ILE A 141 -8.69 -4.09 -11.09
CA ILE A 141 -9.57 -3.12 -11.78
C ILE A 141 -11.02 -3.27 -11.28
N LYS A 142 -11.51 -4.49 -11.08
CA LYS A 142 -12.84 -4.74 -10.50
C LYS A 142 -12.96 -4.18 -9.08
N ALA A 143 -11.90 -4.23 -8.28
CA ALA A 143 -11.88 -3.63 -6.95
C ALA A 143 -12.02 -2.11 -7.01
N ASP A 144 -11.28 -1.45 -7.90
CA ASP A 144 -11.38 0.00 -8.10
C ASP A 144 -12.75 0.39 -8.68
N LEU A 145 -13.30 -0.41 -9.60
CA LEU A 145 -14.67 -0.25 -10.10
C LEU A 145 -15.71 -0.37 -9.00
N ALA A 146 -15.59 -1.34 -8.09
CA ALA A 146 -16.56 -1.56 -7.01
C ALA A 146 -16.71 -0.34 -6.08
N LYS A 147 -15.68 0.51 -5.98
CA LYS A 147 -15.73 1.76 -5.20
C LYS A 147 -16.54 2.87 -5.88
N ILE A 148 -16.73 2.78 -7.19
CA ILE A 148 -17.53 3.72 -8.00
C ILE A 148 -18.92 3.12 -8.29
N LYS A 149 -18.97 1.81 -8.48
CA LYS A 149 -20.11 1.02 -8.93
C LYS A 149 -20.32 -0.17 -7.97
N PRO A 150 -20.96 0.05 -6.80
CA PRO A 150 -21.04 -0.93 -5.71
C PRO A 150 -21.63 -2.29 -6.08
N GLU A 151 -22.44 -2.37 -7.15
CA GLU A 151 -22.97 -3.63 -7.66
C GLU A 151 -21.90 -4.61 -8.18
N ILE A 152 -20.69 -4.14 -8.50
CA ILE A 152 -19.56 -4.98 -8.91
C ILE A 152 -18.86 -5.63 -7.69
N LEU A 153 -19.09 -5.13 -6.48
CA LEU A 153 -18.38 -5.55 -5.26
C LEU A 153 -18.34 -7.08 -5.06
N PRO A 154 -19.42 -7.86 -5.24
CA PRO A 154 -19.36 -9.32 -5.07
C PRO A 154 -18.41 -10.00 -6.06
N ASP A 155 -18.37 -9.53 -7.31
CA ASP A 155 -17.52 -10.08 -8.37
C ASP A 155 -16.05 -9.68 -8.17
N ALA A 156 -15.80 -8.47 -7.67
CA ALA A 156 -14.46 -8.02 -7.29
C ALA A 156 -13.87 -8.87 -6.15
N LEU A 157 -14.64 -9.08 -5.06
CA LEU A 157 -14.25 -9.92 -3.93
C LEU A 157 -14.00 -11.37 -4.37
N LYS A 158 -14.88 -11.92 -5.22
CA LYS A 158 -14.70 -13.27 -5.78
C LYS A 158 -13.40 -13.37 -6.59
N SER A 159 -13.14 -12.39 -7.46
CA SER A 159 -11.96 -12.37 -8.32
C SER A 159 -10.66 -12.28 -7.51
N LEU A 160 -10.61 -11.46 -6.46
CA LEU A 160 -9.46 -11.35 -5.56
C LEU A 160 -9.23 -12.65 -4.77
N ASN A 161 -10.30 -13.26 -4.25
CA ASN A 161 -10.18 -14.54 -3.56
C ASN A 161 -9.64 -15.64 -4.50
N THR A 162 -10.10 -15.71 -5.75
CA THR A 162 -9.55 -16.62 -6.75
C THR A 162 -8.05 -16.39 -6.96
N VAL A 163 -7.61 -15.13 -7.10
CA VAL A 163 -6.17 -14.83 -7.25
C VAL A 163 -5.37 -15.38 -6.06
N ARG A 164 -5.84 -15.17 -4.82
CA ARG A 164 -5.13 -15.65 -3.62
C ARG A 164 -5.06 -17.17 -3.53
N LEU A 165 -6.16 -17.86 -3.86
CA LEU A 165 -6.24 -19.31 -3.75
C LEU A 165 -5.45 -20.02 -4.85
N ASP A 166 -5.47 -19.48 -6.06
CA ASP A 166 -4.80 -20.10 -7.22
C ASP A 166 -3.30 -19.76 -7.29
N ASN A 167 -2.85 -18.73 -6.56
CA ASN A 167 -1.46 -18.24 -6.62
C ASN A 167 -0.85 -17.99 -5.23
N PRO A 168 -1.00 -18.90 -4.25
CA PRO A 168 -0.69 -18.62 -2.84
C PRO A 168 0.76 -18.22 -2.58
N ASP A 169 1.66 -18.60 -3.49
CA ASP A 169 3.09 -18.33 -3.46
C ASP A 169 3.52 -17.12 -4.30
N SER A 170 2.64 -16.43 -5.03
CA SER A 170 3.03 -15.35 -5.96
C SER A 170 3.18 -13.97 -5.29
N TRP A 171 3.98 -13.09 -5.90
CA TRP A 171 4.12 -11.68 -5.51
C TRP A 171 2.78 -10.93 -5.50
N MET A 172 1.83 -11.35 -6.33
CA MET A 172 0.51 -10.75 -6.45
C MET A 172 -0.36 -11.00 -5.21
N THR A 173 -0.12 -12.10 -4.50
CA THR A 173 -1.00 -12.57 -3.43
C THR A 173 -1.03 -11.63 -2.24
N LEU A 174 0.11 -11.07 -1.86
CA LEU A 174 0.17 -10.07 -0.79
C LEU A 174 -0.74 -8.87 -1.10
N ASN A 175 -0.70 -8.35 -2.33
CA ASN A 175 -1.54 -7.23 -2.75
C ASN A 175 -3.01 -7.64 -2.85
N ALA A 176 -3.31 -8.84 -3.32
CA ALA A 176 -4.68 -9.35 -3.34
C ALA A 176 -5.30 -9.42 -1.93
N PHE A 177 -4.55 -9.85 -0.91
CA PHE A 177 -5.00 -9.80 0.49
C PHE A 177 -5.35 -8.37 0.93
N LYS A 178 -4.46 -7.40 0.65
CA LYS A 178 -4.67 -6.00 1.06
C LYS A 178 -5.86 -5.35 0.36
N ILE A 179 -5.99 -5.55 -0.95
CA ILE A 179 -7.11 -5.01 -1.75
C ILE A 179 -8.43 -5.63 -1.31
N GLU A 180 -8.46 -6.95 -1.07
CA GLU A 180 -9.68 -7.62 -0.61
C GLU A 180 -10.08 -7.13 0.78
N ALA A 181 -9.12 -6.93 1.69
CA ALA A 181 -9.40 -6.41 3.03
C ALA A 181 -9.99 -4.99 2.98
N ASP A 182 -9.42 -4.11 2.16
CA ASP A 182 -9.94 -2.76 1.92
C ASP A 182 -11.38 -2.78 1.35
N LEU A 183 -11.68 -3.69 0.42
CA LEU A 183 -13.06 -3.87 -0.07
C LEU A 183 -14.02 -4.40 0.99
N GLN A 184 -13.57 -5.28 1.89
CA GLN A 184 -14.39 -5.75 3.00
C GLN A 184 -14.64 -4.62 4.01
N GLU A 185 -13.65 -3.76 4.28
CA GLU A 185 -13.86 -2.54 5.07
C GLU A 185 -14.85 -1.59 4.41
N PHE A 186 -14.73 -1.38 3.10
CA PHE A 186 -15.67 -0.57 2.31
C PHE A 186 -17.11 -1.11 2.38
N LYS A 187 -17.25 -2.45 2.39
CA LYS A 187 -18.53 -3.15 2.60
C LYS A 187 -19.06 -3.03 4.03
N GLY A 188 -18.23 -2.62 4.99
CA GLY A 188 -18.54 -2.64 6.42
C GLY A 188 -18.35 -4.00 7.10
N ASP A 189 -17.79 -4.99 6.40
CA ASP A 189 -17.49 -6.33 6.93
C ASP A 189 -16.09 -6.35 7.56
N PHE A 190 -15.97 -5.68 8.70
CA PHE A 190 -14.70 -5.51 9.40
C PHE A 190 -14.10 -6.84 9.89
N ASP A 191 -14.92 -7.84 10.22
CA ASP A 191 -14.42 -9.16 10.60
C ASP A 191 -13.83 -9.93 9.41
N ALA A 192 -14.40 -9.78 8.21
CA ALA A 192 -13.78 -10.33 7.00
C ALA A 192 -12.45 -9.63 6.68
N ALA A 193 -12.40 -8.29 6.79
CA ALA A 193 -11.16 -7.54 6.63
C ALA A 193 -10.07 -7.99 7.64
N LEU A 194 -10.45 -8.16 8.90
CA LEU A 194 -9.56 -8.65 9.96
C LEU A 194 -8.94 -10.01 9.61
N ARG A 195 -9.76 -10.97 9.15
CA ARG A 195 -9.28 -12.29 8.74
C ARG A 195 -8.28 -12.22 7.59
N LEU A 196 -8.46 -11.29 6.65
CA LEU A 196 -7.55 -11.09 5.53
C LEU A 196 -6.21 -10.50 6.00
N TYR A 197 -6.20 -9.49 6.87
CA TYR A 197 -4.96 -8.96 7.44
C TYR A 197 -4.22 -10.01 8.30
N GLN A 198 -4.94 -10.81 9.09
CA GLN A 198 -4.35 -11.93 9.81
C GLN A 198 -3.80 -13.01 8.87
N GLY A 199 -4.42 -13.17 7.69
CA GLY A 199 -3.96 -14.07 6.64
C GLY A 199 -2.59 -13.69 6.07
N VAL A 200 -2.27 -12.39 5.99
CA VAL A 200 -0.96 -11.91 5.54
C VAL A 200 0.18 -12.48 6.38
N SER A 201 0.02 -12.52 7.71
CA SER A 201 1.04 -13.06 8.63
C SER A 201 1.26 -14.57 8.48
N LYS A 202 0.37 -15.28 7.78
CA LYS A 202 0.47 -16.72 7.50
C LYS A 202 1.11 -17.02 6.15
N LEU A 203 1.45 -16.00 5.36
CA LEU A 203 2.12 -16.20 4.07
C LEU A 203 3.55 -16.73 4.25
N PRO A 204 3.96 -17.71 3.44
CA PRO A 204 5.25 -18.39 3.61
C PRO A 204 6.43 -17.44 3.35
N GLY A 205 7.29 -17.26 4.35
CA GLY A 205 8.50 -16.46 4.20
C GLY A 205 8.27 -14.95 4.04
N ILE A 206 7.13 -14.44 4.52
CA ILE A 206 6.86 -13.01 4.52
C ILE A 206 7.90 -12.25 5.37
N PRO A 207 8.45 -11.12 4.88
CA PRO A 207 9.39 -10.32 5.66
C PRO A 207 8.76 -9.80 6.97
N PRO A 208 9.52 -9.70 8.07
CA PRO A 208 9.02 -9.17 9.35
C PRO A 208 8.36 -7.80 9.22
N GLU A 209 8.87 -6.94 8.34
CA GLU A 209 8.36 -5.59 8.09
C GLU A 209 6.92 -5.63 7.58
N ILE A 210 6.62 -6.53 6.63
CA ILE A 210 5.27 -6.67 6.07
C ILE A 210 4.30 -7.27 7.10
N LYS A 211 4.80 -8.16 7.97
CA LYS A 211 4.01 -8.66 9.10
C LYS A 211 3.65 -7.51 10.05
N THR A 212 4.62 -6.67 10.41
CA THR A 212 4.41 -5.48 11.24
C THR A 212 3.42 -4.51 10.60
N ASP A 213 3.52 -4.26 9.29
CA ASP A 213 2.57 -3.42 8.56
C ASP A 213 1.13 -3.95 8.67
N SER A 214 0.96 -5.27 8.53
CA SER A 214 -0.35 -5.92 8.70
C SER A 214 -0.85 -5.81 10.14
N ASP A 215 0.03 -5.98 11.12
CA ASP A 215 -0.31 -5.81 12.54
C ASP A 215 -0.80 -4.39 12.86
N PHE A 216 -0.21 -3.36 12.22
CA PHE A 216 -0.69 -1.99 12.33
C PHE A 216 -2.06 -1.78 11.67
N LEU A 217 -2.37 -2.46 10.55
CA LEU A 217 -3.71 -2.41 9.94
C LEU A 217 -4.75 -3.07 10.86
N ILE A 218 -4.41 -4.20 11.48
CA ILE A 218 -5.26 -4.87 12.48
C ILE A 218 -5.52 -3.93 13.67
N LEU A 219 -4.49 -3.26 14.19
CA LEU A 219 -4.63 -2.29 15.28
C LEU A 219 -5.56 -1.13 14.92
N LYS A 220 -5.37 -0.53 13.75
CA LYS A 220 -6.25 0.54 13.25
C LYS A 220 -7.69 0.07 13.13
N LEU A 221 -7.90 -1.14 12.62
CA LEU A 221 -9.22 -1.74 12.49
C LEU A 221 -9.90 -1.95 13.84
N PHE A 222 -9.18 -2.48 14.84
CA PHE A 222 -9.70 -2.62 16.20
C PHE A 222 -10.07 -1.28 16.82
N MET A 223 -9.19 -0.28 16.72
CA MET A 223 -9.47 1.06 17.25
C MET A 223 -10.71 1.68 16.59
N ARG A 224 -10.83 1.60 15.25
CA ARG A 224 -11.97 2.18 14.52
C ARG A 224 -13.29 1.44 14.77
N THR A 225 -13.24 0.18 15.17
CA THR A 225 -14.42 -0.65 15.50
C THR A 225 -14.70 -0.72 17.00
N ASN A 226 -14.07 0.16 17.80
CA ASN A 226 -14.21 0.22 19.26
C ASN A 226 -13.83 -1.08 20.01
N ARG A 227 -12.97 -1.91 19.39
CA ARG A 227 -12.45 -3.17 19.93
C ARG A 227 -11.19 -2.94 20.75
N MET A 228 -11.28 -2.09 21.78
CA MET A 228 -10.10 -1.56 22.49
C MET A 228 -9.32 -2.62 23.28
N VAL A 229 -9.99 -3.65 23.79
CA VAL A 229 -9.33 -4.78 24.48
C VAL A 229 -8.40 -5.53 23.52
N GLU A 230 -8.88 -5.78 22.29
CA GLU A 230 -8.12 -6.48 21.26
C GLU A 230 -7.01 -5.59 20.68
N ALA A 231 -7.27 -4.27 20.57
CA ALA A 231 -6.25 -3.30 20.22
C ALA A 231 -5.11 -3.29 21.24
N GLU A 232 -5.40 -3.26 22.54
CA GLU A 232 -4.39 -3.26 23.60
C GLU A 232 -3.57 -4.57 23.61
N ALA A 233 -4.24 -5.72 23.48
CA ALA A 233 -3.56 -7.01 23.36
C ALA A 233 -2.61 -7.03 22.15
N LYS A 234 -3.09 -6.62 20.98
CA LYS A 234 -2.30 -6.60 19.75
C LYS A 234 -1.14 -5.62 19.82
N LEU A 235 -1.32 -4.48 20.46
CA LEU A 235 -0.29 -3.46 20.62
C LEU A 235 0.86 -4.00 21.48
N ASN A 236 0.53 -4.71 22.56
CA ASN A 236 1.51 -5.38 23.41
C ASN A 236 2.30 -6.46 22.65
N GLU A 237 1.68 -7.19 21.73
CA GLU A 237 2.39 -8.14 20.85
C GLU A 237 3.38 -7.41 19.93
N VAL A 238 2.94 -6.36 19.25
CA VAL A 238 3.79 -5.57 18.34
C VAL A 238 4.94 -4.92 19.10
N GLU A 239 4.68 -4.36 20.28
CA GLU A 239 5.70 -3.73 21.12
C GLU A 239 6.78 -4.72 21.55
N LYS A 240 6.44 -5.99 21.79
CA LYS A 240 7.42 -7.03 22.12
C LYS A 240 8.20 -7.54 20.91
N ALA A 241 7.61 -7.49 19.72
CA ALA A 241 8.21 -8.03 18.50
C ALA A 241 9.24 -7.09 17.84
N ILE A 242 9.16 -5.79 18.12
CA ILE A 242 10.04 -4.78 17.52
C ILE A 242 11.23 -4.48 18.44
N PRO A 243 12.49 -4.64 17.99
CA PRO A 243 13.69 -4.30 18.76
C PRO A 243 13.72 -2.86 19.25
N GLN A 244 14.41 -2.59 20.36
CA GLN A 244 14.43 -1.26 20.98
C GLN A 244 15.11 -0.18 20.14
N ASP A 245 16.08 -0.56 19.32
CA ASP A 245 16.84 0.30 18.40
C ASP A 245 16.17 0.43 17.02
N ASP A 246 15.04 -0.23 16.80
CA ASP A 246 14.34 -0.20 15.53
C ASP A 246 13.60 1.14 15.32
N PRO A 247 13.79 1.85 14.19
CA PRO A 247 13.09 3.10 13.89
C PRO A 247 11.56 3.00 13.96
N ARG A 248 10.99 1.81 13.75
CA ARG A 248 9.54 1.55 13.83
C ARG A 248 9.00 1.69 15.26
N ARG A 249 9.84 1.73 16.29
CA ARG A 249 9.42 2.01 17.68
C ARG A 249 8.68 3.34 17.81
N VAL A 250 9.08 4.34 17.02
CA VAL A 250 8.38 5.65 16.98
C VAL A 250 6.93 5.48 16.48
N GLN A 251 6.71 4.63 15.49
CA GLN A 251 5.36 4.33 14.99
C GLN A 251 4.53 3.55 16.00
N VAL A 252 5.13 2.62 16.74
CA VAL A 252 4.44 1.92 17.84
C VAL A 252 4.01 2.91 18.92
N LEU A 253 4.90 3.83 19.33
CA LEU A 253 4.58 4.85 20.31
C LEU A 253 3.42 5.75 19.85
N LEU A 254 3.43 6.16 18.57
CA LEU A 254 2.34 6.94 17.99
C LEU A 254 0.99 6.20 18.06
N VAL A 255 0.97 4.92 17.68
CA VAL A 255 -0.26 4.11 17.72
C VAL A 255 -0.71 3.86 19.16
N LYS A 256 0.23 3.67 20.10
CA LYS A 256 -0.04 3.54 21.53
C LYS A 256 -0.69 4.81 22.10
N SER A 257 -0.15 5.97 21.79
CA SER A 257 -0.73 7.25 22.20
C SER A 257 -2.12 7.45 21.62
N GLN A 258 -2.34 7.06 20.35
CA GLN A 258 -3.68 7.09 19.75
C GLN A 258 -4.66 6.19 20.50
N ALA A 259 -4.29 4.94 20.80
CA ALA A 259 -5.14 4.01 21.54
C ALA A 259 -5.44 4.51 22.96
N ASN A 260 -4.43 5.04 23.66
CA ASN A 260 -4.57 5.61 24.99
C ASN A 260 -5.51 6.83 25.00
N LEU A 261 -5.41 7.72 24.00
CA LEU A 261 -6.30 8.87 23.86
C LEU A 261 -7.77 8.44 23.66
N LEU A 262 -8.00 7.42 22.82
CA LEU A 262 -9.33 6.86 22.57
C LEU A 262 -9.91 6.17 23.81
N ASN A 263 -9.06 5.61 24.68
CA ASN A 263 -9.46 4.88 25.88
C ASN A 263 -9.36 5.71 27.18
N ASP A 264 -9.31 7.04 27.08
CA ASP A 264 -9.23 7.95 28.25
C ASP A 264 -8.02 7.74 29.18
N LYS A 265 -6.96 7.06 28.71
CA LYS A 265 -5.68 6.92 29.40
C LYS A 265 -4.79 8.11 29.04
N LEU A 266 -4.92 9.22 29.76
CA LEU A 266 -4.43 10.54 29.33
C LEU A 266 -3.09 10.97 29.95
N GLU A 267 -2.48 10.15 30.79
CA GLU A 267 -1.39 10.53 31.69
C GLU A 267 -0.09 10.91 30.96
N THR A 268 0.26 10.18 29.90
CA THR A 268 1.55 10.31 29.21
C THR A 268 1.44 10.88 27.80
N ILE A 269 0.23 11.16 27.32
CA ILE A 269 -0.04 11.49 25.90
C ILE A 269 0.85 12.62 25.37
N VAL A 270 0.96 13.72 26.12
CA VAL A 270 1.76 14.88 25.69
C VAL A 270 3.25 14.54 25.61
N VAL A 271 3.77 13.80 26.60
CA VAL A 271 5.18 13.39 26.62
C VAL A 271 5.47 12.44 25.47
N ASP A 272 4.63 11.42 25.29
CA ASP A 272 4.79 10.39 24.28
C ASP A 272 4.71 10.98 22.86
N LEU A 273 3.74 11.85 22.59
CA LEU A 273 3.59 12.47 21.27
C LEU A 273 4.72 13.47 20.96
N ASN A 274 5.21 14.21 21.95
CA ASN A 274 6.40 15.05 21.75
C ASN A 274 7.66 14.21 21.47
N ASN A 275 7.80 13.05 22.12
CA ASN A 275 8.87 12.11 21.80
C ASN A 275 8.74 11.57 20.36
N VAL A 276 7.52 11.26 19.91
CA VAL A 276 7.27 10.87 18.51
C VAL A 276 7.71 11.99 17.55
N ILE A 277 7.35 13.23 17.83
CA ILE A 277 7.69 14.38 16.98
C ILE A 277 9.20 14.56 16.89
N ALA A 278 9.89 14.50 18.03
CA ALA A 278 11.34 14.70 18.12
C ALA A 278 12.13 13.58 17.43
N LEU A 279 11.70 12.32 17.58
CA LEU A 279 12.42 11.14 17.07
C LEU A 279 12.05 10.78 15.63
N SER A 280 10.87 11.19 15.15
CA SER A 280 10.48 10.91 13.77
C SER A 280 11.27 11.74 12.77
N VAL A 281 11.75 11.09 11.70
CA VAL A 281 12.27 11.77 10.50
C VAL A 281 11.19 11.98 9.43
N GLU A 282 10.08 11.25 9.54
CA GLU A 282 8.99 11.25 8.58
C GLU A 282 7.96 12.34 8.93
N ASN A 283 7.71 13.23 7.97
CA ASN A 283 6.77 14.35 8.15
C ASN A 283 5.33 13.90 8.39
N TYR A 284 4.89 12.80 7.76
CA TYR A 284 3.53 12.27 7.96
C TYR A 284 3.31 11.76 9.40
N ILE A 285 4.33 11.16 10.02
CA ILE A 285 4.29 10.71 11.43
C ILE A 285 4.17 11.94 12.35
N ARG A 286 4.93 13.01 12.07
CA ARG A 286 4.85 14.27 12.83
C ARG A 286 3.47 14.92 12.70
N GLY A 287 2.93 15.01 11.48
CA GLY A 287 1.59 15.54 11.22
C GLY A 287 0.52 14.80 12.03
N LYS A 288 0.55 13.46 12.02
CA LYS A 288 -0.36 12.65 12.81
C LYS A 288 -0.21 12.87 14.33
N ALA A 289 1.03 12.98 14.83
CA ALA A 289 1.28 13.25 16.24
C ALA A 289 0.73 14.62 16.69
N PHE A 290 0.90 15.67 15.86
CA PHE A 290 0.32 16.98 16.13
C PHE A 290 -1.21 16.97 16.10
N ASN A 291 -1.84 16.26 15.16
CA ASN A 291 -3.29 16.07 15.19
C ASN A 291 -3.78 15.39 16.47
N LEU A 292 -3.07 14.36 16.95
CA LEU A 292 -3.42 13.69 18.22
C LEU A 292 -3.23 14.61 19.44
N LEU A 293 -2.21 15.47 19.44
CA LEU A 293 -2.06 16.50 20.48
C LEU A 293 -3.23 17.49 20.45
N GLY A 294 -3.65 17.91 19.26
CA GLY A 294 -4.84 18.75 19.08
C GLY A 294 -6.10 18.11 19.67
N GLU A 295 -6.36 16.84 19.35
CA GLU A 295 -7.47 16.08 19.93
C GLU A 295 -7.38 15.93 21.44
N TYR A 296 -6.19 15.65 21.96
CA TYR A 296 -5.94 15.60 23.40
C TYR A 296 -6.33 16.92 24.08
N TYR A 297 -5.88 18.06 23.53
CA TYR A 297 -6.19 19.37 24.09
C TYR A 297 -7.69 19.71 23.99
N LEU A 298 -8.36 19.35 22.90
CA LEU A 298 -9.82 19.47 22.82
C LEU A 298 -10.51 18.66 23.92
N LYS A 299 -10.07 17.42 24.15
CA LYS A 299 -10.61 16.54 25.20
C LYS A 299 -10.39 17.09 26.61
N LYS A 300 -9.33 17.87 26.81
CA LYS A 300 -9.02 18.59 28.06
C LYS A 300 -9.66 19.98 28.15
N ASN A 301 -10.56 20.36 27.23
CA ASN A 301 -11.17 21.69 27.15
C ASN A 301 -10.14 22.83 27.01
N MET A 302 -9.05 22.58 26.28
CA MET A 302 -7.97 23.54 25.99
C MET A 302 -7.96 23.90 24.48
N PRO A 303 -8.99 24.62 23.98
CA PRO A 303 -9.13 24.88 22.54
C PRO A 303 -8.02 25.77 21.97
N SER A 304 -7.43 26.65 22.78
CA SER A 304 -6.32 27.51 22.37
C SER A 304 -5.06 26.73 22.04
N ASP A 305 -4.72 25.72 22.85
CA ASP A 305 -3.59 24.83 22.60
C ASP A 305 -3.87 23.92 21.40
N ALA A 306 -5.09 23.36 21.34
CA ALA A 306 -5.51 22.53 20.21
C ALA A 306 -5.38 23.26 18.85
N PHE A 307 -5.78 24.53 18.81
CA PHE A 307 -5.69 25.37 17.60
C PHE A 307 -4.28 25.38 17.03
N TRP A 308 -3.26 25.56 17.87
CA TRP A 308 -1.88 25.63 17.40
C TRP A 308 -1.37 24.30 16.86
N GLU A 309 -1.78 23.18 17.45
CA GLU A 309 -1.36 21.86 16.97
C GLU A 309 -1.99 21.54 15.61
N PHE A 310 -3.28 21.81 15.42
CA PHE A 310 -3.91 21.66 14.10
C PHE A 310 -3.32 22.62 13.06
N LEU A 311 -2.99 23.86 13.44
CA LEU A 311 -2.37 24.83 12.53
C LEU A 311 -0.99 24.38 12.05
N LYS A 312 -0.17 23.75 12.90
CA LYS A 312 1.12 23.17 12.49
C LYS A 312 0.93 22.09 11.41
N VAL A 313 -0.12 21.29 11.49
CA VAL A 313 -0.42 20.28 10.46
C VAL A 313 -0.75 20.94 9.13
N ASP A 314 -1.69 21.90 9.09
CA ASP A 314 -2.08 22.59 7.86
C ASP A 314 -0.89 23.34 7.19
N THR A 315 -0.02 23.93 8.01
CA THR A 315 1.06 24.81 7.52
C THR A 315 2.38 24.10 7.24
N LEU A 316 2.72 23.04 7.99
CA LEU A 316 4.03 22.38 7.93
C LEU A 316 3.95 20.90 7.51
N TYR A 317 2.87 20.20 7.86
CA TYR A 317 2.77 18.73 7.73
C TYR A 317 1.52 18.28 6.96
N ASN A 318 1.22 18.98 5.86
CA ASN A 318 0.02 18.81 5.05
C ASN A 318 0.16 17.81 3.89
N GLN A 319 1.19 16.95 3.92
CA GLN A 319 1.46 16.01 2.83
C GLN A 319 0.56 14.77 2.90
N ASP A 320 0.06 14.42 4.08
CA ASP A 320 -0.93 13.36 4.26
C ASP A 320 -2.34 13.97 4.15
N VAL A 321 -3.09 13.55 3.13
CA VAL A 321 -4.40 14.13 2.79
C VAL A 321 -5.43 13.91 3.89
N ASP A 322 -5.41 12.75 4.57
CA ASP A 322 -6.37 12.43 5.64
C ASP A 322 -6.05 13.23 6.91
N GLU A 323 -4.77 13.31 7.29
CA GLU A 323 -4.35 14.10 8.44
C GLU A 323 -4.52 15.60 8.20
N HIS A 324 -4.30 16.06 6.97
CA HIS A 324 -4.56 17.46 6.61
C HIS A 324 -6.06 17.79 6.63
N ALA A 325 -6.91 16.91 6.09
CA ALA A 325 -8.35 17.07 6.14
C ALA A 325 -8.87 17.17 7.59
N LYS A 326 -8.34 16.34 8.49
CA LYS A 326 -8.62 16.38 9.93
C LYS A 326 -8.26 17.73 10.56
N ALA A 327 -7.07 18.25 10.25
CA ALA A 327 -6.63 19.54 10.74
C ALA A 327 -7.52 20.67 10.23
N LEU A 328 -7.85 20.68 8.93
CA LEU A 328 -8.74 21.68 8.32
C LEU A 328 -10.14 21.65 8.93
N TYR A 329 -10.70 20.46 9.20
CA TYR A 329 -11.98 20.35 9.90
C TYR A 329 -11.96 21.06 11.25
N ASN A 330 -10.99 20.72 12.10
CA ASN A 330 -10.88 21.32 13.42
C ASN A 330 -10.60 22.84 13.35
N LEU A 331 -9.74 23.28 12.42
CA LEU A 331 -9.46 24.69 12.19
C LEU A 331 -10.69 25.47 11.72
N SER A 332 -11.56 24.86 10.91
CA SER A 332 -12.81 25.47 10.44
C SER A 332 -13.78 25.81 11.59
N ILE A 333 -13.57 25.24 12.77
CA ILE A 333 -14.31 25.53 13.99
C ILE A 333 -13.49 26.44 14.91
N LEU A 334 -12.20 26.16 15.07
CA LEU A 334 -11.34 26.81 16.06
C LEU A 334 -10.90 28.22 15.66
N PHE A 335 -10.85 28.57 14.37
CA PHE A 335 -10.54 29.95 13.95
C PHE A 335 -11.55 30.95 14.51
N ASP A 336 -12.84 30.68 14.34
CA ASP A 336 -13.90 31.52 14.91
C ASP A 336 -13.88 31.44 16.45
N LYS A 337 -13.87 30.24 17.02
CA LYS A 337 -13.97 30.02 18.47
C LYS A 337 -12.81 30.60 19.29
N VAL A 338 -11.57 30.52 18.78
CA VAL A 338 -10.35 30.88 19.53
C VAL A 338 -9.78 32.22 19.09
N LYS A 339 -9.90 32.57 17.80
CA LYS A 339 -9.32 33.79 17.23
C LYS A 339 -10.36 34.84 16.86
N ASN A 340 -11.65 34.54 16.98
CA ASN A 340 -12.74 35.41 16.52
C ASN A 340 -12.56 35.79 15.03
N ASP A 341 -12.15 34.80 14.22
CA ASP A 341 -11.88 34.96 12.79
C ASP A 341 -12.78 34.05 11.94
N PRO A 342 -14.05 34.45 11.72
CA PRO A 342 -15.00 33.66 10.92
C PRO A 342 -14.60 33.54 9.45
N ILE A 343 -13.76 34.46 8.94
CA ILE A 343 -13.27 34.42 7.56
C ILE A 343 -12.29 33.27 7.39
N ARG A 344 -11.30 33.13 8.29
CA ARG A 344 -10.36 32.00 8.29
C ARG A 344 -11.06 30.67 8.55
N SER A 345 -12.08 30.67 9.42
CA SER A 345 -12.96 29.50 9.62
C SER A 345 -13.56 29.02 8.29
N ARG A 346 -14.15 29.94 7.52
CA ARG A 346 -14.73 29.62 6.21
C ARG A 346 -13.68 29.17 5.20
N GLN A 347 -12.52 29.82 5.15
CA GLN A 347 -11.43 29.41 4.26
C GLN A 347 -10.94 27.98 4.53
N ALA A 348 -10.82 27.58 5.80
CA ALA A 348 -10.46 26.20 6.14
C ALA A 348 -11.54 25.21 5.70
N LYS A 349 -12.82 25.57 5.87
CA LYS A 349 -13.97 24.79 5.37
C LYS A 349 -13.94 24.65 3.85
N ASP A 350 -13.79 25.76 3.13
CA ASP A 350 -13.77 25.78 1.66
C ASP A 350 -12.60 24.96 1.10
N LYS A 351 -11.42 25.06 1.72
CA LYS A 351 -10.25 24.24 1.36
C LYS A 351 -10.53 22.76 1.56
N LEU A 352 -11.19 22.36 2.66
CA LEU A 352 -11.58 20.96 2.89
C LEU A 352 -12.59 20.43 1.86
N MET A 353 -13.32 21.31 1.16
CA MET A 353 -14.24 20.91 0.09
C MET A 353 -13.57 20.69 -1.27
N GLU A 354 -12.26 20.94 -1.39
CA GLU A 354 -11.51 20.68 -2.62
C GLU A 354 -11.51 19.19 -2.99
N SER A 355 -11.42 18.91 -4.30
CA SER A 355 -11.53 17.54 -4.84
C SER A 355 -10.52 16.54 -4.27
N ILE A 356 -9.36 17.01 -3.82
CA ILE A 356 -8.32 16.18 -3.21
C ILE A 356 -8.79 15.52 -1.91
N TYR A 357 -9.73 16.13 -1.18
CA TYR A 357 -10.26 15.59 0.08
C TYR A 357 -11.57 14.80 -0.07
N SER A 358 -12.06 14.61 -1.30
CA SER A 358 -13.37 13.97 -1.59
C SER A 358 -13.57 12.56 -1.02
N LYS A 359 -12.48 11.89 -0.64
CA LYS A 359 -12.50 10.53 -0.06
C LYS A 359 -12.32 10.51 1.45
N THR A 360 -12.02 11.66 2.07
CA THR A 360 -11.71 11.75 3.50
C THR A 360 -13.00 11.70 4.34
N GLU A 361 -12.90 11.16 5.55
CA GLU A 361 -14.01 11.16 6.51
C GLU A 361 -14.43 12.59 6.89
N TYR A 362 -13.47 13.51 6.99
CA TYR A 362 -13.69 14.87 7.48
C TYR A 362 -14.43 15.76 6.46
N GLN A 363 -14.20 15.56 5.16
CA GLN A 363 -14.99 16.24 4.13
C GLN A 363 -16.47 15.81 4.17
N LYS A 364 -16.73 14.54 4.45
CA LYS A 364 -18.10 14.03 4.68
C LYS A 364 -18.73 14.64 5.93
N LYS A 365 -17.99 14.71 7.05
CA LYS A 365 -18.45 15.34 8.30
C LYS A 365 -18.83 16.80 8.10
N VAL A 366 -17.99 17.59 7.42
CA VAL A 366 -18.33 18.99 7.12
C VAL A 366 -19.58 19.12 6.26
N SER A 367 -19.76 18.21 5.30
CA SER A 367 -20.94 18.21 4.44
C SER A 367 -22.22 17.84 5.20
N SER A 368 -22.13 17.05 6.28
CA SER A 368 -23.28 16.72 7.15
C SER A 368 -23.55 17.76 8.24
N ASP A 369 -22.53 18.51 8.65
CA ASP A 369 -22.62 19.58 9.67
C ASP A 369 -23.10 20.93 9.07
N SER A 370 -23.29 20.99 7.74
CA SER A 370 -23.79 22.15 6.98
C SER A 370 -25.28 22.04 6.74
#